data_AF-A0A9R0V0G8-F1
#
_entry.id   AF-A0A9R0V0G8-F1
#
_cell.length_a   1.000
_cell.length_b   1.000
_cell.length_c   1.000
_cell.angle_alpha   90.00
_cell.angle_beta   90.00
_cell.angle_gamma   90.00
#
_symmetry.space_group_name_H-M   'P 1'
#
loop_
_entity.id
_entity.type
_entity.pdbx_description
1 polymer ?
#
loop_
_entity_poly.entity_id
_entity_poly.type
_entity_poly.pdbx_seq_one_letter_code
_entity_poly.pdbx_strand_id
1 'polypeptide(L)'
;MSVVRGAAVEGAWSLPVPMEPTAAADGPQVSEVDSFRRQVDDLLSKTDVLEKRVNEVVGFYNNKKHSSGGRKAGGRYAANGARDSHGNGMPDLMRQFAGIIRQITSHEWAQPFLQPVDVVGLQLDDYHQIITKPMDFSTIRNKMEGKESTTYNSVREIYSDVRLVFTNAMKYNALNEINKQLEELQKMVVQRCRKMTTDEKRKLGAGLCQLSPEDLNKALELVAQDNPSFQTTAEEVDLDMDAQSETTLWRLKFFVREALEQQANENTKRKNDMYNALAKADSKRIKR
;
A
#
# COMPACT_ATOMS: atom_id res chain seq x y z
N MET A 1 -23.80 27.50 5.16
CA MET A 1 -24.25 28.67 4.37
C MET A 1 -25.76 28.69 4.51
N SER A 2 -26.34 29.68 5.18
CA SER A 2 -27.79 29.78 5.33
C SER A 2 -28.32 30.80 4.31
N VAL A 3 -29.31 30.44 3.49
CA VAL A 3 -29.77 31.26 2.34
C VAL A 3 -31.20 31.74 2.56
N VAL A 4 -31.36 33.06 2.75
CA VAL A 4 -32.65 33.75 2.70
C VAL A 4 -32.54 35.04 1.87
N ARG A 5 -33.60 35.36 1.13
CA ARG A 5 -33.75 36.47 0.17
C ARG A 5 -33.74 37.86 0.82
N GLY A 6 -33.07 38.84 0.17
CA GLY A 6 -33.57 40.22 0.15
C GLY A 6 -32.55 41.36 0.20
N ALA A 7 -32.63 42.22 -0.82
CA ALA A 7 -32.31 43.66 -0.88
C ALA A 7 -30.85 44.16 -0.83
N ALA A 8 -30.56 45.02 -1.81
CA ALA A 8 -29.30 45.74 -2.07
C ALA A 8 -29.23 47.08 -1.34
N VAL A 9 -28.01 47.59 -1.05
CA VAL A 9 -27.62 49.01 -1.22
C VAL A 9 -26.10 49.11 -1.42
N GLU A 10 -25.71 50.05 -2.28
CA GLU A 10 -24.39 50.47 -2.73
C GLU A 10 -23.42 50.97 -1.64
N GLY A 11 -22.11 50.89 -1.92
CA GLY A 11 -21.07 51.52 -1.10
C GLY A 11 -19.68 51.39 -1.71
N ALA A 12 -19.28 52.42 -2.44
CA ALA A 12 -18.00 52.57 -3.12
C ALA A 12 -16.78 52.52 -2.18
N TRP A 13 -15.76 51.73 -2.52
CA TRP A 13 -14.39 51.92 -2.03
C TRP A 13 -13.37 51.60 -3.13
N SER A 14 -12.46 52.55 -3.32
CA SER A 14 -11.44 52.64 -4.37
C SER A 14 -10.43 51.49 -4.39
N LEU A 15 -10.07 51.06 -5.60
CA LEU A 15 -9.00 50.09 -5.89
C LEU A 15 -7.61 50.71 -5.76
N PRO A 16 -6.61 50.02 -5.18
CA PRO A 16 -5.21 50.23 -5.49
C PRO A 16 -4.77 49.38 -6.69
N VAL A 17 -3.85 49.97 -7.46
CA VAL A 17 -3.20 49.49 -8.69
C VAL A 17 -2.36 48.22 -8.45
N PRO A 18 -2.17 47.34 -9.46
CA PRO A 18 -1.52 46.03 -9.30
C PRO A 18 0.00 46.16 -9.16
N MET A 19 0.60 45.48 -8.18
CA MET A 19 2.02 45.11 -8.23
C MET A 19 2.19 43.85 -9.08
N GLU A 20 3.25 43.87 -9.89
CA GLU A 20 3.69 42.80 -10.78
C GLU A 20 3.96 41.45 -10.06
N PRO A 21 3.87 40.32 -10.77
CA PRO A 21 4.04 38.99 -10.20
C PRO A 21 5.52 38.69 -9.95
N THR A 22 5.91 38.52 -8.69
CA THR A 22 7.18 37.84 -8.36
C THR A 22 7.02 36.34 -8.55
N ALA A 23 8.03 35.76 -9.20
CA ALA A 23 8.05 34.42 -9.76
C ALA A 23 7.69 33.31 -8.76
N ALA A 24 6.86 32.38 -9.24
CA ALA A 24 6.60 31.10 -8.64
C ALA A 24 7.64 30.04 -9.10
N ALA A 25 7.69 28.97 -8.31
CA ALA A 25 8.07 27.59 -8.65
C ALA A 25 9.47 27.12 -8.25
N ASP A 26 9.59 26.62 -7.01
CA ASP A 26 10.43 25.45 -6.73
C ASP A 26 9.50 24.27 -6.45
N GLY A 27 9.53 23.28 -7.36
CA GLY A 27 8.87 21.99 -7.19
C GLY A 27 9.57 21.13 -6.13
N PRO A 28 9.12 19.89 -5.90
CA PRO A 28 9.85 18.95 -5.04
C PRO A 28 11.29 18.81 -5.55
N GLN A 29 12.27 19.04 -4.68
CA GLN A 29 13.69 18.97 -5.00
C GLN A 29 14.01 17.57 -5.56
N VAL A 30 14.48 17.51 -6.80
CA VAL A 30 14.84 16.28 -7.55
C VAL A 30 15.77 15.35 -6.73
N SER A 31 16.48 15.89 -5.75
CA SER A 31 17.37 15.19 -4.83
C SER A 31 16.69 14.17 -3.89
N GLU A 32 15.44 14.39 -3.47
CA GLU A 32 14.74 13.47 -2.56
C GLU A 32 14.25 12.21 -3.28
N VAL A 33 13.71 12.37 -4.50
CA VAL A 33 13.28 11.26 -5.35
C VAL A 33 14.48 10.42 -5.79
N ASP A 34 15.61 11.07 -6.10
CA ASP A 34 16.85 10.39 -6.44
C ASP A 34 17.48 9.67 -5.24
N SER A 35 17.36 10.23 -4.03
CA SER A 35 17.81 9.58 -2.79
C SER A 35 17.00 8.31 -2.52
N PHE A 36 15.67 8.40 -2.63
CA PHE A 36 14.78 7.26 -2.46
C PHE A 36 15.06 6.17 -3.50
N ARG A 37 15.23 6.56 -4.77
CA ARG A 37 15.58 5.63 -5.86
C ARG A 37 16.90 4.89 -5.57
N ARG A 38 17.93 5.60 -5.10
CA ARG A 38 19.21 4.99 -4.71
C ARG A 38 19.08 4.04 -3.53
N GLN A 39 18.24 4.35 -2.54
CA GLN A 39 17.98 3.46 -1.41
C GLN A 39 17.28 2.17 -1.85
N VAL A 40 16.30 2.29 -2.74
CA VAL A 40 15.62 1.13 -3.34
C VAL A 40 16.61 0.27 -4.14
N ASP A 41 17.46 0.89 -4.96
CA ASP A 41 18.47 0.19 -5.75
C ASP A 41 19.51 -0.55 -4.87
N ASP A 42 19.93 0.07 -3.75
CA ASP A 42 20.84 -0.55 -2.76
C ASP A 42 20.18 -1.76 -2.05
N LEU A 43 18.89 -1.65 -1.71
CA LEU A 43 18.12 -2.73 -1.09
C LEU A 43 17.93 -3.92 -2.04
N LEU A 44 17.64 -3.64 -3.32
CA LEU A 44 17.55 -4.67 -4.36
C LEU A 44 18.90 -5.37 -4.55
N SER A 45 19.99 -4.60 -4.65
CA SER A 45 21.35 -5.15 -4.77
C SER A 45 21.75 -6.04 -3.59
N LYS A 46 21.46 -5.61 -2.35
CA LYS A 46 21.71 -6.42 -1.14
C LYS A 46 20.89 -7.71 -1.13
N THR A 47 19.66 -7.66 -1.64
CA THR A 47 18.78 -8.82 -1.77
C THR A 47 19.34 -9.82 -2.77
N ASP A 48 19.81 -9.36 -3.93
CA ASP A 48 20.43 -10.20 -4.96
C ASP A 48 21.71 -10.89 -4.45
N VAL A 49 22.56 -10.17 -3.70
CA VAL A 49 23.77 -10.74 -3.09
C VAL A 49 23.42 -11.83 -2.07
N LEU A 50 22.42 -11.59 -1.23
CA LEU A 50 21.95 -12.58 -0.26
C LEU A 50 21.35 -13.80 -0.96
N GLU A 51 20.55 -13.60 -2.01
CA GLU A 51 19.98 -14.68 -2.81
C GLU A 51 21.07 -15.51 -3.49
N LYS A 52 22.09 -14.86 -4.06
CA LYS A 52 23.23 -15.55 -4.66
C LYS A 52 24.00 -16.40 -3.64
N ARG A 53 24.32 -15.85 -2.47
CA ARG A 53 24.99 -16.60 -1.39
C ARG A 53 24.14 -17.76 -0.89
N VAL A 54 22.82 -17.57 -0.81
CA VAL A 54 21.86 -18.61 -0.49
C VAL A 54 21.89 -19.73 -1.53
N ASN A 55 21.87 -19.39 -2.82
CA ASN A 55 21.92 -20.36 -3.91
C ASN A 55 23.26 -21.10 -3.97
N GLU A 56 24.37 -20.45 -3.64
CA GLU A 56 25.68 -21.10 -3.50
C GLU A 56 25.70 -22.12 -2.36
N VAL A 57 25.15 -21.78 -1.19
CA VAL A 57 25.02 -22.71 -0.06
C VAL A 57 24.09 -23.87 -0.42
N VAL A 58 22.94 -23.61 -1.04
CA VAL A 58 22.02 -24.66 -1.51
C VAL A 58 22.68 -25.55 -2.56
N GLY A 59 23.45 -24.97 -3.48
CA GLY A 59 24.23 -25.68 -4.49
C GLY A 59 25.29 -26.59 -3.90
N PHE A 60 26.01 -26.13 -2.87
CA PHE A 60 27.00 -26.93 -2.13
C PHE A 60 26.37 -28.20 -1.53
N TYR A 61 25.16 -28.11 -0.99
CA TYR A 61 24.46 -29.28 -0.44
C TYR A 61 23.83 -30.19 -1.52
N ASN A 62 23.39 -29.63 -2.65
CA ASN A 62 22.83 -30.40 -3.76
C ASN A 62 23.89 -31.16 -4.58
N ASN A 63 25.08 -30.59 -4.76
CA ASN A 63 26.10 -31.14 -5.67
C ASN A 63 26.97 -32.26 -5.04
N LYS A 64 26.78 -32.56 -3.75
CA LYS A 64 27.50 -33.65 -3.06
C LYS A 64 26.98 -35.06 -3.42
N LYS A 65 25.97 -35.17 -4.30
CA LYS A 65 25.36 -36.45 -4.73
C LYS A 65 25.86 -37.06 -6.06
N HIS A 66 26.82 -36.46 -6.79
CA HIS A 66 27.26 -37.04 -8.08
C HIS A 66 28.76 -37.21 -8.34
N SER A 67 29.67 -36.93 -7.39
CA SER A 67 31.09 -37.30 -7.53
C SER A 67 31.44 -38.57 -6.76
N SER A 68 30.93 -39.71 -7.23
CA SER A 68 31.53 -41.02 -6.94
C SER A 68 31.33 -41.98 -8.12
N GLY A 69 32.34 -42.08 -8.97
CA GLY A 69 32.51 -43.10 -9.99
C GLY A 69 33.81 -42.80 -10.73
N GLY A 70 34.81 -43.65 -10.84
CA GLY A 70 35.07 -45.01 -10.38
C GLY A 70 36.30 -45.47 -11.16
N ARG A 71 37.30 -46.08 -10.51
CA ARG A 71 38.32 -46.88 -11.21
C ARG A 71 38.64 -48.11 -10.36
N LYS A 72 38.22 -49.28 -10.85
CA LYS A 72 38.68 -50.59 -10.38
C LYS A 72 40.07 -50.86 -10.96
N ALA A 73 41.02 -51.23 -10.12
CA ALA A 73 42.14 -52.10 -10.47
C ALA A 73 42.50 -52.91 -9.21
N GLY A 74 42.64 -54.22 -9.38
CA GLY A 74 42.67 -55.20 -8.29
C GLY A 74 44.00 -55.35 -7.56
N GLY A 75 43.96 -56.12 -6.48
CA GLY A 75 45.12 -56.62 -5.75
C GLY A 75 44.70 -57.14 -4.37
N ARG A 76 44.85 -58.46 -4.14
CA ARG A 76 44.71 -59.09 -2.82
C ARG A 76 46.02 -58.90 -2.06
N TYR A 77 46.00 -58.33 -0.86
CA TYR A 77 46.88 -58.67 0.26
C TYR A 77 46.18 -58.32 1.58
N ALA A 78 46.49 -59.08 2.63
CA ALA A 78 45.81 -59.13 3.91
C ALA A 78 46.24 -58.00 4.89
N ALA A 79 45.46 -57.94 5.98
CA ALA A 79 45.80 -57.49 7.34
C ALA A 79 45.55 -56.02 7.75
N ASN A 80 44.72 -55.94 8.81
CA ASN A 80 44.70 -54.98 9.92
C ASN A 80 44.41 -53.49 9.68
N GLY A 81 43.20 -53.11 10.12
CA GLY A 81 42.98 -51.99 11.03
C GLY A 81 42.95 -50.58 10.42
N ALA A 82 41.74 -50.06 10.19
CA ALA A 82 41.39 -48.67 10.49
C ALA A 82 39.89 -48.42 10.30
N ARG A 83 39.29 -47.94 11.39
CA ARG A 83 37.97 -47.32 11.58
C ARG A 83 37.33 -46.66 10.34
N ASP A 84 36.07 -47.02 10.17
CA ASP A 84 34.92 -46.15 9.92
C ASP A 84 34.99 -45.15 8.76
N SER A 85 34.46 -45.59 7.63
CA SER A 85 33.94 -44.73 6.56
C SER A 85 32.73 -43.94 7.09
N HIS A 86 32.93 -42.67 7.46
CA HIS A 86 31.86 -41.75 7.88
C HIS A 86 30.91 -41.44 6.71
N GLY A 87 29.86 -42.25 6.55
CA GLY A 87 28.63 -41.80 5.91
C GLY A 87 27.90 -40.90 6.91
N ASN A 88 27.76 -39.60 6.62
CA ASN A 88 27.02 -38.68 7.49
C ASN A 88 25.56 -39.15 7.64
N GLY A 89 25.23 -39.75 8.79
CA GLY A 89 23.86 -40.07 9.14
C GLY A 89 23.06 -38.79 9.41
N MET A 90 21.73 -38.86 9.28
CA MET A 90 20.83 -37.78 9.70
C MET A 90 21.11 -37.27 11.13
N PRO A 91 21.47 -38.10 12.12
CA PRO A 91 21.86 -37.62 13.45
C PRO A 91 23.08 -36.68 13.46
N ASP A 92 24.09 -36.94 12.64
CA ASP A 92 25.30 -36.10 12.56
C ASP A 92 25.02 -34.77 11.86
N LEU A 93 24.12 -34.79 10.87
CA LEU A 93 23.64 -33.58 10.20
C LEU A 93 22.80 -32.73 11.16
N MET A 94 21.89 -33.35 11.93
CA MET A 94 21.15 -32.65 12.99
C MET A 94 22.09 -31.98 13.99
N ARG A 95 23.16 -32.68 14.39
CA ARG A 95 24.15 -32.17 15.33
C ARG A 95 24.92 -30.97 14.76
N GLN A 96 25.24 -30.99 13.46
CA GLN A 96 25.84 -29.86 12.75
C GLN A 96 24.91 -28.64 12.68
N PHE A 97 23.65 -28.84 12.27
CA PHE A 97 22.66 -27.77 12.21
C PHE A 97 22.36 -27.17 13.59
N ALA A 98 22.35 -27.99 14.64
CA ALA A 98 22.19 -27.51 16.00
C ALA A 98 23.37 -26.60 16.41
N GLY A 99 24.59 -26.91 15.96
CA GLY A 99 25.76 -26.05 16.14
C GLY A 99 25.62 -24.70 15.43
N ILE A 100 25.15 -24.71 14.18
CA ILE A 100 24.89 -23.49 13.40
C ILE A 100 23.82 -22.62 14.07
N ILE A 101 22.68 -23.23 14.47
CA ILE A 101 21.60 -22.51 15.15
C ILE A 101 22.11 -21.91 16.45
N ARG A 102 22.90 -22.64 17.25
CA ARG A 102 23.51 -22.09 18.47
C ARG A 102 24.34 -20.84 18.19
N GLN A 103 25.19 -20.86 17.16
CA GLN A 103 25.98 -19.69 16.76
C GLN A 103 25.08 -18.51 16.38
N ILE A 104 24.06 -18.74 15.56
CA ILE A 104 23.10 -17.70 15.16
C ILE A 104 22.38 -17.13 16.39
N THR A 105 21.84 -17.99 17.26
CA THR A 105 21.08 -17.56 18.45
C THR A 105 21.93 -16.89 19.53
N SER A 106 23.26 -17.05 19.48
CA SER A 106 24.18 -16.37 20.39
C SER A 106 24.48 -14.92 19.98
N HIS A 107 24.11 -14.54 18.75
CA HIS A 107 24.30 -13.20 18.25
C HIS A 107 23.40 -12.20 18.98
N GLU A 108 23.90 -10.99 19.24
CA GLU A 108 23.15 -9.92 19.93
C GLU A 108 21.82 -9.57 19.24
N TRP A 109 21.81 -9.54 17.90
CA TRP A 109 20.61 -9.25 17.11
C TRP A 109 19.67 -10.43 16.92
N ALA A 110 19.99 -11.61 17.48
CA ALA A 110 19.12 -12.77 17.35
C ALA A 110 17.85 -12.65 18.20
N GLN A 111 17.81 -11.73 19.18
CA GLN A 111 16.76 -11.61 20.18
C GLN A 111 15.33 -11.66 19.61
N PRO A 112 14.98 -10.91 18.54
CA PRO A 112 13.61 -10.92 18.00
C PRO A 112 13.18 -12.25 17.38
N PHE A 113 14.13 -13.13 17.08
CA PHE A 113 13.90 -14.40 16.38
C PHE A 113 13.96 -15.62 17.32
N LEU A 114 14.24 -15.41 18.60
CA LEU A 114 14.44 -16.50 19.56
C LEU A 114 13.15 -17.20 19.95
N GLN A 115 12.02 -16.49 19.91
CA GLN A 115 10.70 -16.94 20.32
C GLN A 115 9.67 -16.58 19.24
N PRO A 116 8.48 -17.22 19.24
CA PRO A 116 7.38 -16.79 18.39
C PRO A 116 7.08 -15.30 18.57
N VAL A 117 6.69 -14.62 17.48
CA VAL A 117 6.36 -13.19 17.51
C VAL A 117 5.16 -12.96 18.44
N ASP A 118 5.35 -12.11 19.45
CA ASP A 118 4.28 -11.67 20.35
C ASP A 118 3.42 -10.60 19.69
N VAL A 119 2.50 -11.05 18.81
CA VAL A 119 1.63 -10.16 18.04
C VAL A 119 0.71 -9.31 18.93
N VAL A 120 0.35 -9.80 20.12
CA VAL A 120 -0.52 -9.07 21.06
C VAL A 120 0.30 -8.00 21.78
N GLY A 121 1.45 -8.37 22.35
CA GLY A 121 2.32 -7.42 23.04
C GLY A 121 2.88 -6.33 22.14
N LEU A 122 3.07 -6.62 20.85
CA LEU A 122 3.57 -5.69 19.84
C LEU A 122 2.46 -4.97 19.05
N GLN A 123 1.18 -5.25 19.33
CA GLN A 123 0.03 -4.65 18.63
C GLN A 123 0.07 -4.83 17.09
N LEU A 124 0.40 -6.04 16.64
CA LEU A 124 0.53 -6.41 15.22
C LEU A 124 -0.72 -7.14 14.73
N ASP A 125 -1.84 -6.43 14.63
CA ASP A 125 -3.17 -7.00 14.33
C ASP A 125 -3.27 -7.67 12.94
N ASP A 126 -2.41 -7.27 12.01
CA ASP A 126 -2.36 -7.76 10.63
C ASP A 126 -1.31 -8.87 10.42
N TYR A 127 -0.51 -9.21 11.45
CA TYR A 127 0.64 -10.11 11.30
C TYR A 127 0.24 -11.48 10.74
N HIS A 128 -0.80 -12.10 11.29
CA HIS A 128 -1.26 -13.42 10.83
C HIS A 128 -2.05 -13.38 9.50
N GLN A 129 -2.44 -12.18 9.04
CA GLN A 129 -3.02 -12.00 7.71
C GLN A 129 -1.92 -11.97 6.63
N ILE A 130 -0.77 -11.37 6.97
CA ILE A 130 0.38 -11.23 6.07
C ILE A 130 1.30 -12.46 6.13
N ILE A 131 1.55 -12.99 7.33
CA ILE A 131 2.44 -14.11 7.62
C ILE A 131 1.62 -15.37 7.91
N THR A 132 1.53 -16.23 6.90
CA THR A 132 0.71 -17.45 6.92
C THR A 132 1.35 -18.62 7.66
N LYS A 133 2.68 -18.66 7.73
CA LYS A 133 3.43 -19.69 8.48
C LYS A 133 4.50 -19.03 9.34
N PRO A 134 4.16 -18.62 10.58
CA PRO A 134 5.13 -18.11 11.54
C PRO A 134 6.24 -19.14 11.82
N MET A 135 7.45 -18.66 12.10
CA MET A 135 8.60 -19.50 12.44
C MET A 135 9.63 -18.72 13.24
N ASP A 136 10.29 -19.38 14.17
CA ASP A 136 11.30 -18.83 15.08
C ASP A 136 12.33 -19.89 15.49
N PHE A 137 13.44 -19.49 16.10
CA PHE A 137 14.52 -20.40 16.46
C PHE A 137 14.19 -21.35 17.62
N SER A 138 13.24 -21.00 18.51
CA SER A 138 12.80 -21.96 19.53
C SER A 138 11.99 -23.09 18.92
N THR A 139 11.10 -22.78 17.98
CA THR A 139 10.29 -23.76 17.24
C THR A 139 11.20 -24.71 16.45
N ILE A 140 12.17 -24.18 15.69
CA ILE A 140 13.14 -25.01 14.94
C ILE A 140 13.92 -25.93 15.89
N ARG A 141 14.40 -25.41 17.03
CA ARG A 141 15.11 -26.21 18.03
C ARG A 141 14.23 -27.33 18.59
N ASN A 142 12.98 -27.03 18.94
CA ASN A 142 12.05 -28.02 19.50
C ASN A 142 11.75 -29.14 18.49
N LYS A 143 11.61 -28.79 17.20
CA LYS A 143 11.44 -29.76 16.10
C LYS A 143 12.67 -30.64 15.86
N MET A 144 13.88 -30.09 16.03
CA MET A 144 15.12 -30.85 15.94
C MET A 144 15.32 -31.80 17.11
N GLU A 145 14.90 -31.41 18.31
CA GLU A 145 15.02 -32.22 19.53
C GLU A 145 13.91 -33.26 19.69
N GLY A 146 12.96 -33.31 18.74
CA GLY A 146 11.83 -34.23 18.80
C GLY A 146 10.82 -33.93 19.91
N LYS A 147 10.81 -32.68 20.38
CA LYS A 147 9.89 -32.21 21.43
C LYS A 147 8.51 -31.80 20.89
N GLU A 148 8.40 -31.60 19.57
CA GLU A 148 7.14 -31.39 18.87
C GLU A 148 6.59 -32.68 18.26
N SER A 149 5.30 -32.70 17.92
CA SER A 149 4.69 -33.83 17.21
C SER A 149 5.23 -34.02 15.79
N THR A 150 5.92 -33.01 15.23
CA THR A 150 6.55 -33.07 13.90
C THR A 150 8.06 -32.92 14.01
N THR A 151 8.79 -34.01 13.75
CA THR A 151 10.25 -34.01 13.67
C THR A 151 10.73 -33.82 12.23
N TYR A 152 11.91 -33.25 12.04
CA TYR A 152 12.48 -33.08 10.71
C TYR A 152 12.90 -34.42 10.09
N ASN A 153 12.41 -34.69 8.88
CA ASN A 153 12.75 -35.90 8.12
C ASN A 153 13.88 -35.67 7.11
N SER A 154 14.20 -34.41 6.84
CA SER A 154 15.26 -34.02 5.93
C SER A 154 15.93 -32.71 6.36
N VAL A 155 17.21 -32.56 6.01
CA VAL A 155 17.95 -31.30 6.17
C VAL A 155 17.29 -30.15 5.40
N ARG A 156 16.62 -30.46 4.28
CA ARG A 156 15.91 -29.47 3.47
C ARG A 156 14.80 -28.77 4.26
N GLU A 157 14.11 -29.49 5.14
CA GLU A 157 13.07 -28.91 5.99
C GLU A 157 13.64 -27.94 7.03
N ILE A 158 14.78 -28.29 7.66
CA ILE A 158 15.47 -27.42 8.60
C ILE A 158 15.90 -26.13 7.89
N TYR A 159 16.55 -26.27 6.74
CA TYR A 159 16.97 -25.13 5.92
C TYR A 159 15.78 -24.26 5.50
N SER A 160 14.67 -24.89 5.11
CA SER A 160 13.45 -24.18 4.73
C SER A 160 12.86 -23.37 5.89
N ASP A 161 12.80 -23.93 7.10
CA ASP A 161 12.26 -23.23 8.26
C ASP A 161 13.23 -22.11 8.73
N VAL A 162 14.55 -22.32 8.68
CA VAL A 162 15.53 -21.24 8.96
C VAL A 162 15.36 -20.09 7.97
N ARG A 163 15.25 -20.37 6.67
CA ARG A 163 14.99 -19.34 5.65
C ARG A 163 13.66 -18.63 5.88
N LEU A 164 12.65 -19.35 6.37
CA LEU A 164 11.32 -18.81 6.64
C LEU A 164 11.33 -17.76 7.75
N VAL A 165 12.12 -17.94 8.82
CA VAL A 165 12.30 -16.94 9.89
C VAL A 165 12.64 -15.58 9.30
N PHE A 166 13.69 -15.53 8.48
CA PHE A 166 14.17 -14.28 7.87
C PHE A 166 13.23 -13.75 6.79
N THR A 167 12.66 -14.63 5.97
CA THR A 167 11.75 -14.24 4.89
C THR A 167 10.47 -13.61 5.43
N ASN A 168 9.92 -14.16 6.52
CA ASN A 168 8.75 -13.59 7.20
C ASN A 168 9.07 -12.21 7.77
N ALA A 169 10.21 -12.07 8.43
CA ALA A 169 10.65 -10.79 8.99
C ALA A 169 10.82 -9.72 7.90
N MET A 170 11.49 -10.05 6.79
CA MET A 170 11.63 -9.12 5.66
C MET A 170 10.28 -8.76 5.05
N LYS A 171 9.41 -9.74 4.80
CA LYS A 171 8.09 -9.52 4.20
C LYS A 171 7.24 -8.55 5.03
N TYR A 172 7.16 -8.80 6.34
CA TYR A 172 6.35 -7.98 7.23
C TYR A 172 6.93 -6.57 7.40
N ASN A 173 8.24 -6.48 7.66
CA ASN A 173 8.88 -5.19 7.93
C ASN A 173 9.00 -4.30 6.69
N ALA A 174 9.24 -4.88 5.50
CA ALA A 174 9.30 -4.10 4.25
C ALA A 174 7.93 -3.50 3.91
N LEU A 175 6.85 -4.26 4.11
CA LEU A 175 5.49 -3.77 3.88
C LEU A 175 5.15 -2.61 4.83
N ASN A 176 5.51 -2.73 6.10
CA ASN A 176 5.31 -1.67 7.09
C ASN A 176 6.06 -0.38 6.72
N GLU A 177 7.33 -0.49 6.30
CA GLU A 177 8.13 0.67 5.91
C GLU A 177 7.56 1.36 4.66
N ILE A 178 7.14 0.58 3.66
CA ILE A 178 6.50 1.11 2.46
C ILE A 178 5.17 1.80 2.82
N ASN A 179 4.37 1.22 3.72
CA ASN A 179 3.11 1.82 4.15
C ASN A 179 3.34 3.18 4.83
N LYS A 180 4.34 3.30 5.70
CA LYS A 180 4.71 4.58 6.33
C LYS A 180 5.12 5.63 5.29
N GLN A 181 5.94 5.23 4.31
CA GLN A 181 6.36 6.12 3.23
C GLN A 181 5.16 6.55 2.37
N LEU A 182 4.24 5.64 2.08
CA LEU A 182 3.03 5.93 1.33
C LEU A 182 2.12 6.90 2.07
N GLU A 183 1.93 6.71 3.38
CA GLU A 183 1.17 7.65 4.22
C GLU A 183 1.82 9.05 4.22
N GLU A 184 3.14 9.13 4.30
CA GLU A 184 3.85 10.41 4.27
C GLU A 184 3.74 11.08 2.90
N LEU A 185 3.87 10.32 1.81
CA LEU A 185 3.64 10.83 0.46
C LEU A 185 2.21 11.32 0.28
N GLN A 186 1.21 10.58 0.79
CA GLN A 186 -0.19 11.01 0.76
C GLN A 186 -0.38 12.33 1.51
N LYS A 187 0.17 12.45 2.72
CA LYS A 187 0.13 13.70 3.50
C LYS A 187 0.80 14.84 2.76
N MET A 188 1.98 14.61 2.18
CA MET A 188 2.71 15.61 1.42
C MET A 188 1.93 16.10 0.21
N VAL A 189 1.31 15.19 -0.56
CA VAL A 189 0.44 15.54 -1.68
C VAL A 189 -0.71 16.41 -1.22
N VAL A 190 -1.44 15.99 -0.17
CA VAL A 190 -2.57 16.76 0.39
C VAL A 190 -2.12 18.13 0.89
N GLN A 191 -0.97 18.23 1.56
CA GLN A 191 -0.43 19.49 2.06
C GLN A 191 0.00 20.45 0.94
N ARG A 192 0.55 19.91 -0.15
CA ARG A 192 1.01 20.68 -1.32
C ARG A 192 -0.12 21.00 -2.29
N CYS A 193 -1.28 20.34 -2.18
CA CYS A 193 -2.45 20.70 -2.95
C CYS A 193 -2.83 22.16 -2.70
N ARG A 194 -3.09 22.90 -3.78
CA ARG A 194 -3.53 24.29 -3.70
C ARG A 194 -4.85 24.35 -2.93
N LYS A 195 -4.88 25.19 -1.90
CA LYS A 195 -6.13 25.48 -1.18
C LYS A 195 -7.15 26.16 -2.09
N MET A 196 -8.41 25.81 -1.92
CA MET A 196 -9.50 26.46 -2.63
C MET A 196 -9.64 27.91 -2.15
N THR A 197 -9.67 28.87 -3.08
CA THR A 197 -9.83 30.28 -2.70
C THR A 197 -11.26 30.54 -2.23
N THR A 198 -11.47 31.59 -1.44
CA THR A 198 -12.81 32.01 -0.98
C THR A 198 -13.78 32.22 -2.16
N ASP A 199 -13.29 32.72 -3.28
CA ASP A 199 -14.10 32.95 -4.48
C ASP A 199 -14.56 31.63 -5.12
N GLU A 200 -13.68 30.63 -5.14
CA GLU A 200 -14.01 29.28 -5.63
C GLU A 200 -14.98 28.56 -4.69
N LYS A 201 -14.81 28.67 -3.37
CA LYS A 201 -15.76 28.13 -2.38
C LYS A 201 -17.14 28.74 -2.54
N ARG A 202 -17.21 30.06 -2.79
CA ARG A 202 -18.46 30.77 -3.07
C ARG A 202 -19.12 30.28 -4.36
N LYS A 203 -18.36 30.13 -5.45
CA LYS A 203 -18.86 29.58 -6.72
C LYS A 203 -19.35 28.15 -6.58
N LEU A 204 -18.64 27.34 -5.79
CA LEU A 204 -19.05 25.97 -5.46
C LEU A 204 -20.40 25.95 -4.73
N GLY A 205 -20.56 26.76 -3.68
CA GLY A 205 -21.82 26.89 -2.96
C GLY A 205 -22.97 27.32 -3.87
N ALA A 206 -22.74 28.29 -4.75
CA ALA A 206 -23.74 28.71 -5.73
C ALA A 206 -24.08 27.61 -6.75
N GLY A 207 -23.12 26.77 -7.12
CA GLY A 207 -23.32 25.63 -8.03
C GLY A 207 -24.13 24.50 -7.38
N LEU A 208 -23.92 24.22 -6.09
CA LEU A 208 -24.72 23.24 -5.35
C LEU A 208 -26.21 23.61 -5.34
N CYS A 209 -26.53 24.89 -5.18
CA CYS A 209 -27.91 25.39 -5.23
C CYS A 209 -28.57 25.25 -6.61
N GLN A 210 -27.80 24.98 -7.67
CA GLN A 210 -28.30 24.81 -9.03
C GLN A 210 -28.44 23.34 -9.43
N LEU A 211 -27.98 22.41 -8.60
CA LEU A 211 -28.08 20.99 -8.89
C LEU A 211 -29.53 20.48 -8.83
N SER A 212 -29.78 19.41 -9.58
CA SER A 212 -30.96 18.57 -9.39
C SER A 212 -30.98 17.98 -7.97
N PRO A 213 -32.16 17.66 -7.41
CA PRO A 213 -32.25 17.04 -6.08
C PRO A 213 -31.45 15.72 -5.97
N GLU A 214 -31.40 14.95 -7.06
CA GLU A 214 -30.65 13.69 -7.12
C GLU A 214 -29.15 13.92 -7.05
N ASP A 215 -28.62 14.90 -7.79
CA ASP A 215 -27.19 15.21 -7.78
C ASP A 215 -26.78 15.95 -6.51
N LEU A 216 -27.66 16.74 -5.92
CA LEU A 216 -27.41 17.35 -4.61
C LEU A 216 -27.24 16.29 -3.52
N ASN A 217 -28.08 15.25 -3.50
CA ASN A 217 -27.94 14.15 -2.54
C ASN A 217 -26.60 13.43 -2.72
N LYS A 218 -26.19 13.14 -3.96
CA LYS A 218 -24.87 12.55 -4.24
C LYS A 218 -23.73 13.47 -3.77
N ALA A 219 -23.86 14.78 -3.96
CA ALA A 219 -22.87 15.73 -3.47
C ALA A 219 -22.78 15.73 -1.93
N LEU A 220 -23.91 15.63 -1.23
CA LEU A 220 -23.94 15.52 0.24
C LEU A 220 -23.38 14.18 0.74
N GLU A 221 -23.62 13.08 0.01
CA GLU A 221 -22.98 11.79 0.30
C GLU A 221 -21.46 11.87 0.18
N LEU A 222 -20.92 12.63 -0.79
CA LEU A 222 -19.47 12.85 -0.90
C LEU A 222 -18.89 13.57 0.33
N VAL A 223 -19.67 14.47 0.95
CA VAL A 223 -19.26 15.13 2.21
C VAL A 223 -19.30 14.14 3.37
N ALA A 224 -20.35 13.33 3.46
CA ALA A 224 -20.51 12.35 4.54
C ALA A 224 -19.41 11.27 4.56
N GLN A 225 -18.84 10.94 3.39
CA GLN A 225 -17.72 10.00 3.30
C GLN A 225 -16.49 10.47 4.07
N ASP A 226 -16.17 11.77 4.01
CA ASP A 226 -15.00 12.34 4.67
C ASP A 226 -15.38 12.94 6.06
N ASN A 227 -16.68 13.06 6.37
CA ASN A 227 -17.21 13.50 7.66
C ASN A 227 -18.38 12.60 8.14
N PRO A 228 -18.09 11.53 8.90
CA PRO A 228 -19.11 10.59 9.38
C PRO A 228 -20.16 11.19 10.32
N SER A 229 -19.89 12.38 10.90
CA SER A 229 -20.83 13.09 11.77
C SER A 229 -21.85 13.94 11.00
N PHE A 230 -21.68 14.05 9.68
CA PHE A 230 -22.54 14.84 8.82
C PHE A 230 -23.87 14.12 8.55
N GLN A 231 -24.99 14.76 8.88
CA GLN A 231 -26.32 14.20 8.66
C GLN A 231 -26.85 14.60 7.27
N THR A 232 -26.80 13.68 6.32
CA THR A 232 -27.26 13.91 4.92
C THR A 232 -28.77 13.87 4.76
N THR A 233 -29.51 13.33 5.73
CA THR A 233 -30.96 13.06 5.65
C THR A 233 -31.82 14.15 6.27
N ALA A 234 -31.24 15.24 6.78
CA ALA A 234 -31.99 16.34 7.36
C ALA A 234 -32.68 17.16 6.25
N GLU A 235 -33.86 17.70 6.56
CA GLU A 235 -34.65 18.52 5.62
C GLU A 235 -33.96 19.86 5.29
N GLU A 236 -33.08 20.31 6.18
CA GLU A 236 -32.18 21.45 6.00
C GLU A 236 -30.76 21.03 6.44
N VAL A 237 -29.77 21.21 5.56
CA VAL A 237 -28.39 20.80 5.79
C VAL A 237 -27.47 22.01 5.65
N ASP A 238 -26.87 22.43 6.77
CA ASP A 238 -25.90 23.52 6.79
C ASP A 238 -24.50 22.98 6.43
N LEU A 239 -24.09 23.22 5.18
CA LEU A 239 -22.72 22.94 4.75
C LEU A 239 -21.83 24.17 4.96
N ASP A 240 -20.83 24.03 5.84
CA ASP A 240 -19.76 25.01 6.01
C ASP A 240 -18.56 24.65 5.13
N MET A 241 -18.32 25.46 4.10
CA MET A 241 -17.23 25.30 3.14
C MET A 241 -15.85 25.59 3.74
N ASP A 242 -15.77 26.28 4.88
CA ASP A 242 -14.52 26.58 5.55
C ASP A 242 -14.11 25.49 6.56
N ALA A 243 -15.08 24.71 7.03
CA ALA A 243 -14.84 23.55 7.90
C ALA A 243 -14.52 22.25 7.14
N GLN A 244 -14.78 22.18 5.82
CA GLN A 244 -14.50 20.96 5.04
C GLN A 244 -13.02 20.81 4.67
N SER A 245 -12.57 19.55 4.53
CA SER A 245 -11.22 19.26 4.05
C SER A 245 -11.02 19.72 2.59
N GLU A 246 -9.79 20.10 2.24
CA GLU A 246 -9.46 20.52 0.87
C GLU A 246 -9.80 19.41 -0.16
N THR A 247 -9.59 18.14 0.19
CA THR A 247 -9.97 17.00 -0.66
C THR A 247 -11.47 16.96 -0.93
N THR A 248 -12.30 17.15 0.10
CA THR A 248 -13.77 17.20 -0.03
C THR A 248 -14.20 18.35 -0.93
N LEU A 249 -13.64 19.55 -0.70
CA LEU A 249 -13.98 20.73 -1.49
C LEU A 249 -13.64 20.54 -2.97
N TRP A 250 -12.47 19.99 -3.28
CA TRP A 250 -12.07 19.72 -4.65
C TRP A 250 -12.93 18.63 -5.31
N ARG A 251 -13.24 17.53 -4.59
CA ARG A 251 -14.16 16.49 -5.07
C ARG A 251 -15.54 17.07 -5.39
N LEU A 252 -16.09 17.87 -4.49
CA LEU A 252 -17.35 18.58 -4.70
C LEU A 252 -17.29 19.50 -5.93
N LYS A 253 -16.21 20.26 -6.09
CA LYS A 253 -16.05 21.18 -7.23
C LYS A 253 -16.05 20.46 -8.57
N PHE A 254 -15.36 19.33 -8.69
CA PHE A 254 -15.37 18.53 -9.91
C PHE A 254 -16.74 17.92 -10.17
N PHE A 255 -17.35 17.33 -9.14
CA PHE A 255 -18.68 16.73 -9.24
C PHE A 255 -19.75 17.76 -9.67
N VAL A 256 -19.80 18.92 -9.00
CA VAL A 256 -20.77 19.99 -9.32
C VAL A 256 -20.60 20.50 -10.74
N ARG A 257 -19.35 20.67 -11.20
CA ARG A 257 -19.09 21.09 -12.59
C ARG A 257 -19.63 20.08 -13.59
N GLU A 258 -19.32 18.80 -13.39
CA GLU A 258 -19.77 17.73 -14.29
C GLU A 258 -21.29 17.56 -14.30
N ALA A 259 -21.93 17.63 -13.12
CA ALA A 259 -23.37 17.53 -13.00
C ALA A 259 -24.10 18.70 -13.69
N LEU A 260 -23.59 19.94 -13.54
CA LEU A 260 -24.17 21.10 -14.22
C LEU A 260 -23.98 21.04 -15.74
N GLU A 261 -22.84 20.56 -16.22
CA GLU A 261 -22.60 20.34 -17.66
C GLU A 261 -23.56 19.29 -18.24
N GLN A 262 -23.81 18.20 -17.51
CA GLN A 262 -24.78 17.18 -17.91
C GLN A 262 -26.21 17.73 -17.96
N GLN A 263 -26.64 18.47 -16.93
CA GLN A 263 -27.96 19.09 -16.89
C GLN A 263 -28.17 20.09 -18.03
N ALA A 264 -27.15 20.90 -18.36
CA ALA A 264 -27.21 21.84 -19.48
C ALA A 264 -27.35 21.12 -20.84
N ASN A 265 -26.61 20.04 -21.04
CA ASN A 265 -26.67 19.22 -22.24
C ASN A 265 -28.04 18.53 -22.38
N GLU A 266 -28.58 17.97 -21.30
CA GLU A 266 -29.91 17.38 -21.29
C GLU A 266 -31.00 18.39 -21.58
N ASN A 267 -30.95 19.58 -20.98
CA ASN A 267 -31.92 20.63 -21.22
C ASN A 267 -31.90 21.09 -22.69
N THR A 268 -30.71 21.21 -23.28
CA THR A 268 -30.55 21.55 -24.71
C THR A 268 -31.17 20.48 -25.60
N LYS A 269 -30.94 19.20 -25.29
CA LYS A 269 -31.53 18.06 -26.01
C LYS A 269 -33.05 18.08 -25.92
N ARG A 270 -33.61 18.21 -24.71
CA ARG A 270 -35.07 18.27 -24.48
C ARG A 270 -35.72 19.43 -25.24
N LYS A 271 -35.07 20.60 -25.27
CA LYS A 271 -35.57 21.78 -26.01
C LYS A 271 -35.59 21.54 -27.52
N ASN A 272 -34.54 20.92 -28.07
CA ASN A 272 -34.49 20.55 -29.49
C ASN A 272 -35.56 19.51 -29.84
N ASP A 273 -35.77 18.50 -28.98
CA ASP A 273 -36.80 17.49 -29.18
C ASP A 273 -38.21 18.09 -29.15
N MET A 274 -38.47 19.03 -28.25
CA MET A 274 -39.73 19.77 -28.17
C MET A 274 -39.98 20.62 -29.42
N TYR A 275 -38.97 21.37 -29.90
CA TYR A 275 -39.08 22.15 -31.13
C TYR A 275 -39.39 21.27 -32.34
N ASN A 276 -38.69 20.13 -32.46
CA ASN A 276 -38.93 19.15 -33.51
C ASN A 276 -40.34 18.52 -33.42
N ALA A 277 -40.86 18.30 -32.22
CA ALA A 277 -42.21 17.78 -32.01
C ALA A 277 -43.28 18.81 -32.42
N LEU A 278 -43.11 20.09 -32.07
CA LEU A 278 -44.00 21.18 -32.47
C LEU A 278 -44.02 21.36 -34.00
N ALA A 279 -42.85 21.41 -34.64
CA ALA A 279 -42.75 21.52 -36.10
C ALA A 279 -43.44 20.35 -36.84
N LYS A 280 -43.37 19.13 -36.27
CA LYS A 280 -44.09 17.95 -36.79
C LYS A 280 -45.60 18.04 -36.57
N ALA A 281 -46.06 18.63 -35.46
CA ALA A 281 -47.47 18.81 -35.17
C ALA A 281 -48.12 19.83 -36.12
N ASP A 282 -47.45 20.96 -36.36
CA ASP A 282 -47.92 21.99 -37.30
C ASP A 282 -47.94 21.48 -38.75
N SER A 283 -46.92 20.72 -39.16
CA SER A 283 -46.89 20.08 -40.49
C SER A 283 -48.02 19.07 -40.71
N LYS A 284 -48.54 18.43 -39.66
CA LYS A 284 -49.70 17.53 -39.73
C LYS A 284 -51.03 18.29 -39.77
N ARG A 285 -51.07 19.49 -39.18
CA ARG A 285 -52.28 20.33 -39.12
C ARG A 285 -52.56 21.05 -40.45
N ILE A 286 -51.52 21.36 -41.22
CA ILE A 286 -51.61 22.02 -42.54
C ILE A 286 -52.05 21.04 -43.66
N LYS A 287 -51.97 19.73 -43.44
CA LYS A 287 -52.30 18.68 -44.43
C LYS A 287 -53.70 18.06 -44.25
N ARG A 288 -54.55 18.62 -43.39
CA ARG A 288 -55.97 18.28 -43.23
C ARG A 288 -56.82 19.46 -43.63
#